data_AF-A0A644ZHK6-F1
#
_entry.id   AF-A0A644ZHK6-F1
#
_cell.length_a   1.000
_cell.length_b   1.000
_cell.length_c   1.000
_cell.angle_alpha   90.00
_cell.angle_beta   90.00
_cell.angle_gamma   90.00
#
_symmetry.space_group_name_H-M   'P 1'
#
loop_
_entity.id
_entity.type
_entity.pdbx_description
1 polymer ?
#
loop_
_entity_poly.entity_id
_entity_poly.type
_entity_poly.pdbx_seq_one_letter_code
_entity_poly.pdbx_strand_id
1 'polypeptide(L)'
;MEFKAESNLVESISSDNINGVRNALIEYIIRDSGNTQEIINALNYAKELMDEIFQPYDGKELKDASQWNKEYFLNGVDELRNNFSEVRFHHLCLVGAHISPISNNQDTIIINNTEPVTDIEVQVEKLKTGVALGVGLLIGFLIGNRITKK
;
A
#
# COMPACT_ATOMS: atom_id res chain seq x y z
N MET A 1 -13.61 10.15 12.02
CA MET A 1 -14.10 8.96 12.76
C MET A 1 -12.86 8.24 13.28
N GLU A 2 -12.84 7.82 14.53
CA GLU A 2 -11.74 7.03 15.09
C GLU A 2 -11.76 5.63 14.45
N PHE A 3 -10.61 5.14 14.00
CA PHE A 3 -10.50 3.78 13.46
C PHE A 3 -10.77 2.77 14.57
N LYS A 4 -11.58 1.75 14.28
CA LYS A 4 -11.87 0.67 15.22
C LYS A 4 -11.41 -0.65 14.64
N ALA A 5 -10.32 -1.18 15.17
CA ALA A 5 -9.81 -2.49 14.80
C ALA A 5 -10.84 -3.61 15.07
N GLU A 6 -10.86 -4.60 14.21
CA GLU A 6 -11.68 -5.80 14.36
C GLU A 6 -11.12 -6.72 15.44
N SER A 7 -12.00 -7.53 16.04
CA SER A 7 -11.65 -8.38 17.19
C SER A 7 -10.55 -9.38 16.88
N ASN A 8 -10.55 -9.99 15.71
CA ASN A 8 -9.51 -10.92 15.25
C ASN A 8 -8.10 -10.27 15.22
N LEU A 9 -7.99 -9.01 14.79
CA LEU A 9 -6.74 -8.25 14.77
C LEU A 9 -6.29 -7.93 16.20
N VAL A 10 -7.21 -7.42 17.02
CA VAL A 10 -6.95 -7.09 18.43
C VAL A 10 -6.51 -8.32 19.22
N GLU A 11 -7.20 -9.46 19.06
CA GLU A 11 -6.89 -10.73 19.73
C GLU A 11 -5.53 -11.27 19.30
N SER A 12 -5.20 -11.19 18.00
CA SER A 12 -3.92 -11.66 17.47
C SER A 12 -2.76 -10.83 17.98
N ILE A 13 -2.90 -9.50 18.02
CA ILE A 13 -1.89 -8.59 18.61
C ILE A 13 -1.72 -8.89 20.10
N SER A 14 -2.83 -8.98 20.84
CA SER A 14 -2.81 -9.21 22.30
C SER A 14 -2.19 -10.56 22.69
N SER A 15 -2.19 -11.52 21.76
CA SER A 15 -1.65 -12.87 21.98
C SER A 15 -0.26 -13.05 21.37
N ASP A 16 0.39 -11.97 20.91
CA ASP A 16 1.69 -12.01 20.22
C ASP A 16 1.72 -13.00 19.02
N ASN A 17 0.57 -13.17 18.36
CA ASN A 17 0.42 -14.11 17.25
C ASN A 17 0.61 -13.40 15.91
N ILE A 18 1.87 -13.26 15.50
CA ILE A 18 2.24 -12.59 14.25
C ILE A 18 1.53 -13.16 13.01
N ASN A 19 1.32 -14.48 12.95
CA ASN A 19 0.61 -15.10 11.84
C ASN A 19 -0.90 -14.79 11.88
N GLY A 20 -1.47 -14.69 13.08
CA GLY A 20 -2.83 -14.20 13.29
C GLY A 20 -2.99 -12.75 12.82
N VAL A 21 -2.04 -11.87 13.14
CA VAL A 21 -2.04 -10.47 12.70
C VAL A 21 -2.00 -10.38 11.18
N ARG A 22 -1.08 -11.12 10.53
CA ARG A 22 -0.98 -11.20 9.07
C ARG A 22 -2.29 -11.67 8.45
N ASN A 23 -2.90 -12.74 8.97
CA ASN A 23 -4.16 -13.26 8.47
C ASN A 23 -5.31 -12.24 8.63
N ALA A 24 -5.41 -11.58 9.78
CA ALA A 24 -6.41 -10.54 10.01
C ALA A 24 -6.26 -9.38 9.01
N LEU A 25 -5.03 -8.91 8.75
CA LEU A 25 -4.77 -7.87 7.75
C LEU A 25 -5.12 -8.32 6.32
N ILE A 26 -4.90 -9.59 5.97
CA ILE A 26 -5.37 -10.16 4.70
C ILE A 26 -6.90 -10.17 4.62
N GLU A 27 -7.59 -10.46 5.72
CA GLU A 27 -9.06 -10.42 5.76
C GLU A 27 -9.62 -9.03 5.48
N TYR A 28 -8.96 -7.96 5.97
CA TYR A 28 -9.30 -6.58 5.58
C TYR A 28 -9.21 -6.38 4.05
N ILE A 29 -8.14 -6.87 3.41
CA ILE A 29 -7.96 -6.79 1.95
C ILE A 29 -9.07 -7.56 1.22
N ILE A 30 -9.39 -8.78 1.65
CA ILE A 30 -10.35 -9.64 0.94
C ILE A 30 -11.78 -9.14 1.10
N ARG A 31 -12.15 -8.70 2.31
CA ARG A 31 -13.52 -8.31 2.64
C ARG A 31 -13.97 -7.09 1.87
N ASP A 32 -13.11 -6.07 1.79
CA ASP A 32 -13.43 -4.81 1.13
C ASP A 32 -12.18 -4.26 0.41
N SER A 33 -11.79 -4.96 -0.65
CA SER A 33 -10.56 -4.67 -1.42
C SER A 33 -10.52 -3.26 -2.01
N GLY A 34 -11.66 -2.58 -2.14
CA GLY A 34 -11.75 -1.18 -2.56
C GLY A 34 -11.45 -0.18 -1.44
N ASN A 35 -11.56 -0.58 -0.18
CA ASN A 35 -11.45 0.29 0.98
C ASN A 35 -10.01 0.43 1.44
N THR A 36 -9.18 1.01 0.58
CA THR A 36 -7.75 1.20 0.87
C THR A 36 -7.56 1.96 2.18
N GLN A 37 -8.43 2.94 2.50
CA GLN A 37 -8.33 3.69 3.74
C GLN A 37 -8.49 2.80 4.98
N GLU A 38 -9.52 1.94 5.02
CA GLU A 38 -9.75 1.02 6.14
C GLU A 38 -8.62 0.00 6.28
N ILE A 39 -8.14 -0.55 5.15
CA ILE A 39 -7.02 -1.50 5.12
C ILE A 39 -5.74 -0.87 5.68
N ILE A 40 -5.41 0.36 5.25
CA ILE A 40 -4.21 1.08 5.72
C ILE A 40 -4.35 1.49 7.19
N ASN A 41 -5.54 1.87 7.65
CA ASN A 41 -5.77 2.13 9.06
C ASN A 41 -5.52 0.88 9.92
N ALA A 42 -5.99 -0.29 9.48
CA ALA A 42 -5.73 -1.55 10.16
C ALA A 42 -4.23 -1.91 10.20
N LEU A 43 -3.51 -1.68 9.09
CA LEU A 43 -2.06 -1.87 9.04
C LEU A 43 -1.34 -0.94 10.03
N ASN A 44 -1.68 0.35 10.03
CA ASN A 44 -1.05 1.32 10.93
C ASN A 44 -1.29 0.97 12.39
N TYR A 45 -2.52 0.60 12.75
CA TYR A 45 -2.85 0.11 14.08
C TYR A 45 -1.99 -1.09 14.50
N ALA A 46 -1.77 -2.05 13.59
CA ALA A 46 -0.92 -3.20 13.87
C ALA A 46 0.55 -2.80 14.05
N LYS A 47 1.09 -1.93 13.18
CA LYS A 47 2.49 -1.46 13.22
C LYS A 47 2.81 -0.63 14.47
N GLU A 48 1.82 0.05 15.05
CA GLU A 48 2.00 0.78 16.31
C GLU A 48 2.17 -0.14 17.53
N LEU A 49 1.72 -1.40 17.43
CA LEU A 49 1.62 -2.33 18.56
C LEU A 49 2.51 -3.56 18.42
N MET A 50 2.96 -3.88 17.21
CA MET A 50 3.76 -5.06 16.92
C MET A 50 4.79 -4.76 15.83
N ASP A 51 6.04 -5.06 16.14
CA ASP A 51 7.15 -4.98 15.19
C ASP A 51 7.22 -6.23 14.30
N GLU A 52 8.08 -6.17 13.27
CA GLU A 52 8.43 -7.32 12.41
C GLU A 52 7.26 -8.03 11.70
N ILE A 53 6.10 -7.38 11.60
CA ILE A 53 4.92 -7.91 10.88
C ILE A 53 5.30 -8.32 9.45
N PHE A 54 6.13 -7.53 8.78
CA PHE A 54 6.53 -7.78 7.40
C PHE A 54 7.74 -8.69 7.26
N GLN A 55 7.64 -9.58 6.28
CA GLN A 55 8.74 -10.40 5.82
C GLN A 55 9.49 -9.68 4.68
N PRO A 56 10.79 -9.98 4.47
CA PRO A 56 11.50 -9.55 3.28
C PRO A 56 10.76 -9.99 2.01
N TYR A 57 10.73 -9.12 1.01
CA TYR A 57 10.09 -9.43 -0.26
C TYR A 57 10.87 -10.52 -1.01
N ASP A 58 10.14 -11.50 -1.57
CA ASP A 58 10.69 -12.67 -2.26
C ASP A 58 11.16 -12.39 -3.70
N GLY A 59 10.94 -11.18 -4.22
CA GLY A 59 11.42 -10.76 -5.54
C GLY A 59 10.60 -11.27 -6.73
N LYS A 60 9.46 -11.96 -6.51
CA LYS A 60 8.63 -12.39 -7.64
C LYS A 60 7.90 -11.20 -8.26
N GLU A 61 8.03 -11.08 -9.58
CA GLU A 61 7.47 -9.99 -10.37
C GLU A 61 6.00 -9.67 -10.07
N LEU A 62 5.72 -8.39 -9.86
CA LEU A 62 4.37 -7.84 -9.74
C LEU A 62 3.91 -7.33 -11.11
N LYS A 63 2.70 -7.67 -11.52
CA LYS A 63 2.15 -7.27 -12.82
C LYS A 63 1.68 -5.82 -12.82
N ASP A 64 1.67 -5.22 -14.00
CA ASP A 64 1.16 -3.86 -14.22
C ASP A 64 -0.37 -3.81 -14.28
N ALA A 65 -0.93 -2.60 -14.17
CA ALA A 65 -2.37 -2.35 -14.13
C ALA A 65 -3.15 -2.92 -15.32
N SER A 66 -2.53 -3.03 -16.51
CA SER A 66 -3.16 -3.63 -17.70
C SER A 66 -3.47 -5.11 -17.54
N GLN A 67 -2.87 -5.78 -16.56
CA GLN A 67 -3.05 -7.20 -16.27
C GLN A 67 -3.82 -7.45 -14.98
N TRP A 68 -4.20 -6.39 -14.26
CA TRP A 68 -4.96 -6.52 -13.01
C TRP A 68 -6.39 -6.95 -13.30
N ASN A 69 -6.76 -8.07 -12.72
CA ASN A 69 -8.10 -8.61 -12.76
C ASN A 69 -8.36 -9.40 -11.47
N LYS A 70 -9.58 -9.91 -11.31
CA LYS A 70 -9.97 -10.66 -10.10
C LYS A 70 -9.11 -11.89 -9.86
N GLU A 71 -8.72 -12.62 -10.90
CA GLU A 71 -7.87 -13.80 -10.79
C GLU A 71 -6.47 -13.41 -10.30
N TYR A 72 -5.86 -12.38 -10.89
CA TYR A 72 -4.57 -11.84 -10.46
C TYR A 72 -4.60 -11.41 -8.98
N PHE A 73 -5.68 -10.75 -8.55
CA PHE A 73 -5.86 -10.35 -7.16
C PHE A 73 -5.93 -11.55 -6.21
N LEU A 74 -6.74 -12.56 -6.52
CA LEU A 74 -6.88 -13.76 -5.68
C LEU A 74 -5.58 -14.55 -5.60
N ASN A 75 -4.88 -14.72 -6.72
CA ASN A 75 -3.56 -15.33 -6.74
C ASN A 75 -2.56 -14.54 -5.89
N GLY A 76 -2.57 -13.20 -6.01
CA GLY A 76 -1.71 -12.34 -5.22
C GLY A 76 -2.01 -12.44 -3.71
N VAL A 77 -3.28 -12.59 -3.31
CA VAL A 77 -3.65 -12.84 -1.91
C VAL A 77 -3.04 -14.15 -1.40
N ASP A 78 -3.05 -15.22 -2.19
CA ASP A 78 -2.39 -16.48 -1.84
C ASP A 78 -0.87 -16.32 -1.78
N GLU A 79 -0.27 -15.53 -2.67
CA GLU A 79 1.16 -15.21 -2.58
C GLU A 79 1.49 -14.39 -1.34
N LEU A 80 0.63 -13.45 -0.94
CA LEU A 80 0.79 -12.64 0.28
C LEU A 80 0.71 -13.50 1.54
N ARG A 81 -0.12 -14.55 1.57
CA ARG A 81 -0.14 -15.53 2.67
C ARG A 81 1.20 -16.27 2.82
N ASN A 82 1.87 -16.55 1.70
CA ASN A 82 3.16 -17.25 1.69
C ASN A 82 4.34 -16.31 2.00
N ASN A 83 4.26 -15.06 1.56
CA ASN A 83 5.25 -14.02 1.83
C ASN A 83 4.54 -12.70 2.13
N PHE A 84 4.29 -12.45 3.42
CA PHE A 84 3.64 -11.24 3.90
C PHE A 84 4.64 -10.06 3.90
N SER A 85 5.01 -9.60 2.71
CA SER A 85 5.90 -8.46 2.53
C SER A 85 5.13 -7.16 2.32
N GLU A 86 5.73 -6.05 2.75
CA GLU A 86 5.12 -4.73 2.66
C GLU A 86 4.83 -4.34 1.19
N VAL A 87 5.73 -4.70 0.28
CA VAL A 87 5.58 -4.45 -1.16
C VAL A 87 4.34 -5.15 -1.71
N ARG A 88 4.13 -6.44 -1.38
CA ARG A 88 2.96 -7.21 -1.84
C ARG A 88 1.66 -6.70 -1.23
N PHE A 89 1.70 -6.37 0.06
CA PHE A 89 0.53 -5.85 0.77
C PHE A 89 -0.01 -4.59 0.09
N HIS A 90 0.87 -3.61 -0.15
CA HIS A 90 0.48 -2.37 -0.82
C HIS A 90 0.10 -2.59 -2.28
N HIS A 91 0.80 -3.47 -3.00
CA HIS A 91 0.43 -3.83 -4.37
C HIS A 91 -1.01 -4.35 -4.45
N LEU A 92 -1.39 -5.25 -3.54
CA LEU A 92 -2.75 -5.79 -3.50
C LEU A 92 -3.81 -4.76 -3.11
N CYS A 93 -3.47 -3.76 -2.29
CA CYS A 93 -4.38 -2.65 -2.02
C CYS A 93 -4.68 -1.87 -3.32
N LEU A 94 -3.65 -1.58 -4.14
CA LEU A 94 -3.82 -0.91 -5.43
C LEU A 94 -4.63 -1.75 -6.42
N VAL A 95 -4.33 -3.04 -6.51
CA VAL A 95 -5.08 -3.98 -7.35
C VAL A 95 -6.55 -4.04 -6.92
N GLY A 96 -6.81 -4.15 -5.62
CA GLY A 96 -8.15 -4.17 -5.03
C GLY A 96 -8.95 -2.92 -5.37
N ALA A 97 -8.38 -1.74 -5.16
CA ALA A 97 -9.00 -0.47 -5.51
C ALA A 97 -9.29 -0.34 -7.01
N HIS A 98 -8.43 -0.91 -7.87
CA HIS A 98 -8.62 -0.92 -9.31
C HIS A 98 -9.79 -1.81 -9.75
N ILE A 99 -9.91 -3.03 -9.18
CA ILE A 99 -10.91 -4.01 -9.61
C ILE A 99 -12.25 -3.86 -8.89
N SER A 100 -12.29 -3.18 -7.75
CA SER A 100 -13.47 -2.96 -6.92
C SER A 100 -13.48 -1.54 -6.36
N PRO A 101 -13.55 -0.52 -7.23
CA PRO A 101 -13.59 0.87 -6.79
C PRO A 101 -14.85 1.10 -5.94
N ILE A 102 -14.68 1.63 -4.74
CA ILE A 102 -15.83 2.03 -3.92
C ILE A 102 -16.51 3.19 -4.64
N SER A 103 -17.79 3.01 -4.98
CA SER A 103 -18.64 4.07 -5.50
C SER A 103 -19.05 5.04 -4.38
N ASN A 104 -18.09 5.62 -3.67
CA ASN A 104 -18.32 6.78 -2.82
C ASN A 104 -17.80 7.99 -3.58
N ASN A 105 -18.73 8.86 -3.99
CA ASN A 105 -18.53 10.10 -4.73
C ASN A 105 -17.73 11.18 -3.95
N GLN A 106 -16.72 10.80 -3.16
CA GLN A 106 -15.82 11.72 -2.46
C GLN A 106 -14.33 11.37 -2.51
N ASP A 107 -13.93 10.15 -2.90
CA ASP A 107 -12.51 9.78 -2.99
C ASP A 107 -12.09 9.51 -4.43
N THR A 108 -12.16 10.55 -5.27
CA THR A 108 -11.48 10.50 -6.56
C THR A 108 -9.98 10.69 -6.31
N ILE A 109 -9.23 9.59 -6.20
CA ILE A 109 -7.79 9.66 -6.48
C ILE A 109 -7.66 9.90 -7.98
N ILE A 110 -7.45 11.16 -8.37
CA ILE A 110 -7.15 11.52 -9.75
C ILE A 110 -5.76 10.98 -10.07
N ILE A 111 -5.69 9.77 -10.63
CA ILE A 111 -4.51 9.31 -11.36
C ILE A 111 -4.63 9.90 -12.76
N ASN A 112 -4.15 11.13 -12.95
CA ASN A 112 -4.07 11.73 -14.27
C ASN A 112 -2.96 11.03 -15.07
N ASN A 113 -3.32 9.95 -15.75
CA ASN A 113 -2.70 9.59 -17.00
C ASN A 113 -3.24 10.54 -18.08
N THR A 114 -2.63 11.71 -18.21
CA THR A 114 -2.83 12.59 -19.37
C THR A 114 -1.45 13.02 -19.87
N GLU A 115 -1.12 12.50 -21.06
CA GLU A 115 -0.23 13.01 -22.11
C GLU A 115 1.09 13.76 -21.75
N PRO A 116 2.17 13.54 -22.54
CA PRO A 116 3.50 14.03 -22.19
C PRO A 116 3.51 15.56 -22.09
N VAL A 117 3.93 16.08 -20.94
CA VAL A 117 4.26 17.50 -20.78
C VAL A 117 5.44 17.81 -21.70
N THR A 118 5.13 18.31 -22.89
CA THR A 118 6.08 19.02 -23.74
C THR A 118 6.45 20.34 -23.07
N ASP A 119 7.76 20.60 -23.06
CA ASP A 119 8.43 21.86 -22.79
C ASP A 119 8.39 22.39 -21.35
N ILE A 120 9.26 21.82 -20.52
CA ILE A 120 9.96 22.62 -19.50
C ILE A 120 11.45 22.57 -19.81
N GLU A 121 11.93 23.66 -20.38
CA GLU A 121 13.34 24.01 -20.54
C GLU A 121 13.97 24.15 -19.14
N VAL A 122 14.47 23.05 -18.57
CA VAL A 122 15.28 23.08 -17.35
C VAL A 122 16.75 23.11 -17.79
N GLN A 123 17.40 24.24 -17.54
CA GLN A 123 18.82 24.45 -17.80
C GLN A 123 19.66 23.38 -17.09
N VAL A 124 20.18 22.47 -17.90
CA VAL A 124 21.08 21.40 -17.48
C VAL A 124 22.48 21.99 -17.35
N GLU A 125 22.90 22.34 -16.13
CA GLU A 125 24.33 22.42 -15.84
C GLU A 125 24.74 21.46 -14.71
N LYS A 126 25.47 20.43 -15.17
CA LYS A 126 26.44 19.60 -14.44
C LYS A 126 25.88 18.52 -13.49
N LEU A 127 25.28 17.50 -14.08
CA LEU A 127 25.50 16.11 -13.64
C LEU A 127 25.74 15.24 -14.89
N LYS A 128 26.93 15.39 -15.49
CA LYS A 128 27.49 14.33 -16.32
C LYS A 128 27.99 13.24 -15.37
N THR A 129 27.41 12.04 -15.47
CA THR A 129 28.07 10.72 -15.59
C THR A 129 27.26 9.63 -14.86
N GLY A 130 26.67 8.68 -15.61
CA GLY A 130 26.40 7.31 -15.13
C GLY A 130 24.93 6.91 -14.91
N VAL A 131 24.28 6.40 -15.97
CA VAL A 131 22.99 5.64 -15.98
C VAL A 131 23.20 4.32 -15.19
N ALA A 132 22.26 3.71 -14.43
CA ALA A 132 21.02 3.09 -14.91
C ALA A 132 20.19 2.42 -13.79
N LEU A 133 18.86 2.58 -13.88
CA LEU A 133 17.78 1.65 -13.51
C LEU A 133 17.58 1.22 -12.04
N GLY A 134 16.48 1.71 -11.46
CA GLY A 134 15.85 1.19 -10.26
C GLY A 134 15.06 2.30 -9.58
N VAL A 135 13.94 2.73 -10.19
CA VAL A 135 13.17 3.87 -9.71
C VAL A 135 12.70 3.56 -8.29
N GLY A 136 13.29 4.30 -7.34
CA GLY A 136 12.94 4.26 -5.94
C GLY A 136 11.55 4.85 -5.73
N LEU A 137 10.69 4.09 -5.06
CA LEU A 137 9.51 4.60 -4.40
C LEU A 137 9.95 5.55 -3.28
N LEU A 138 10.03 6.86 -3.59
CA LEU A 138 10.09 7.91 -2.58
C LEU A 138 8.69 8.12 -2.02
N ILE A 139 8.36 7.42 -0.94
CA ILE A 139 7.13 7.65 -0.17
C ILE A 139 7.33 8.95 0.63
N GLY A 140 6.75 10.05 0.15
CA GLY A 140 6.73 11.34 0.84
C GLY A 140 5.70 11.33 1.98
N PHE A 141 6.18 11.14 3.21
CA PHE A 141 5.38 11.24 4.43
C PHE A 141 5.35 12.72 4.88
N LEU A 142 4.25 13.44 4.68
CA LEU A 142 4.06 14.79 5.23
C LEU A 142 3.44 14.70 6.62
N ILE A 143 4.28 14.64 7.65
CA ILE A 143 3.89 14.93 9.04
C ILE A 143 3.72 16.44 9.17
N GLY A 144 2.47 16.88 9.33
CA GLY A 144 2.15 18.25 9.71
C GLY A 144 2.53 18.52 11.16
N ASN A 145 3.71 19.09 11.39
CA ASN A 145 4.08 19.61 12.70
C ASN A 145 3.46 21.01 12.89
N ARG A 146 2.55 21.10 13.87
CA ARG A 146 2.21 22.37 14.53
C ARG A 146 3.50 22.96 15.11
N ILE A 147 3.88 24.15 14.66
CA ILE A 147 4.82 25.00 15.38
C ILE A 147 4.09 26.30 15.72
N THR A 148 3.68 26.40 16.97
CA THR A 148 3.41 27.66 17.67
C THR A 148 4.71 28.47 17.73
N LYS A 149 4.66 29.76 17.38
CA LYS A 149 5.53 30.76 18.00
C LYS A 149 4.78 32.06 18.31
N LYS A 150 5.04 32.49 19.54
CA LYS A 150 4.71 33.74 20.26
C LYS A 150 4.77 35.01 19.41
#